data_AF-A0A945QGF2-F1
#
_entry.id   AF-A0A945QGF2-F1
#
_cell.length_a   1.000
_cell.length_b   1.000
_cell.length_c   1.000
_cell.angle_alpha   90.00
_cell.angle_beta   90.00
_cell.angle_gamma   90.00
#
_symmetry.space_group_name_H-M   'P 1'
#
loop_
_entity.id
_entity.type
_entity.pdbx_description
1 polymer ?
#
loop_
_entity_poly.entity_id
_entity_poly.type
_entity_poly.pdbx_seq_one_letter_code
_entity_poly.pdbx_strand_id
1 'polypeptide(L)' 'MKKITFEVCVDTIKGAIDAVNNGADRLELCDALGIGGTTPSAGFMKSAS' A
#
# COMPACT_ATOMS: atom_id res chain seq x y z
N MET A 1 1.73 -9.68 25.12
CA MET A 1 1.01 -9.99 23.87
C MET A 1 1.84 -9.47 22.70
N LYS A 2 1.85 -10.17 21.55
CA LYS A 2 2.59 -9.75 20.35
C LYS A 2 1.75 -8.73 19.58
N LYS A 3 2.35 -7.62 19.12
CA LYS A 3 1.67 -6.60 18.30
C LYS A 3 1.19 -7.23 16.98
N ILE A 4 -0.07 -7.02 16.62
CA ILE A 4 -0.61 -7.39 15.30
C ILE A 4 -0.03 -6.40 14.28
N THR A 5 0.49 -6.91 13.17
CA THR A 5 0.94 -6.07 12.05
C THR A 5 -0.25 -5.76 11.15
N PHE A 6 -0.62 -4.49 11.07
CA PHE A 6 -1.69 -4.03 10.20
C PHE A 6 -1.13 -3.64 8.83
N GLU A 7 -1.54 -4.37 7.78
CA GLU A 7 -1.14 -4.13 6.39
C GLU A 7 -2.31 -3.62 5.55
N VAL A 8 -2.02 -2.70 4.62
CA VAL A 8 -2.99 -2.16 3.67
C VAL A 8 -2.43 -2.24 2.24
N CYS A 9 -3.19 -2.79 1.31
CA CYS A 9 -2.88 -2.76 -0.13
C CYS A 9 -3.39 -1.44 -0.72
N VAL A 10 -2.50 -0.76 -1.46
CA VAL A 10 -2.71 0.60 -1.98
C VAL A 10 -2.30 0.68 -3.44
N ASP A 11 -3.02 1.47 -4.23
CA ASP A 11 -2.78 1.70 -5.66
C ASP A 11 -2.51 3.17 -6.02
N THR A 12 -2.45 4.05 -5.02
CA THR A 12 -2.12 5.46 -5.19
C THR A 12 -1.18 5.96 -4.10
N ILE A 13 -0.39 6.99 -4.42
CA ILE A 13 0.49 7.65 -3.44
C ILE A 13 -0.32 8.29 -2.32
N LYS A 14 -1.47 8.87 -2.64
CA LYS A 14 -2.38 9.41 -1.62
C LYS A 14 -2.87 8.30 -0.68
N GLY A 15 -3.29 7.16 -1.22
CA GLY A 15 -3.71 6.01 -0.42
C GLY A 15 -2.58 5.49 0.48
N ALA A 16 -1.35 5.42 -0.04
CA ALA A 16 -0.17 5.05 0.75
C ALA A 16 0.07 6.00 1.94
N ILE A 17 0.03 7.31 1.69
CA ILE A 17 0.19 8.35 2.72
C ILE A 17 -0.93 8.26 3.77
N ASP A 18 -2.18 8.14 3.31
CA ASP A 18 -3.34 8.05 4.19
C ASP A 18 -3.27 6.78 5.06
N ALA A 19 -2.85 5.64 4.50
CA ALA A 19 -2.68 4.40 5.24
C ALA A 19 -1.64 4.52 6.36
N VAL A 20 -0.47 5.12 6.08
CA VAL A 20 0.56 5.39 7.09
C VAL A 20 0.04 6.33 8.18
N ASN A 21 -0.61 7.43 7.79
CA ASN A 21 -1.18 8.40 8.74
C ASN A 21 -2.27 7.79 9.65
N ASN A 22 -2.94 6.73 9.19
CA ASN A 22 -3.96 6.01 9.96
C ASN A 22 -3.42 4.74 10.66
N GLY A 23 -2.10 4.55 10.70
CA GLY A 23 -1.45 3.54 11.54
C GLY A 23 -1.21 2.19 10.86
N ALA A 24 -1.17 2.12 9.53
CA ALA A 24 -0.65 0.95 8.83
C ALA A 24 0.83 0.72 9.20
N ASP A 25 1.16 -0.51 9.59
CA ASP A 25 2.53 -0.94 9.87
C ASP A 25 3.27 -1.34 8.58
N ARG A 26 2.52 -1.72 7.55
CA ARG A 26 3.06 -2.21 6.27
C ARG A 26 2.12 -1.81 5.12
N LEU A 27 2.71 -1.58 3.95
CA LEU A 27 1.98 -1.33 2.71
C LEU A 27 2.29 -2.44 1.71
N GLU A 28 1.26 -2.95 1.04
CA GLU A 28 1.39 -3.74 -0.18
C GLU A 28 1.11 -2.80 -1.36
N LEU A 29 2.07 -2.69 -2.28
CA LEU A 29 1.91 -1.84 -3.46
C LEU A 29 1.27 -2.66 -4.59
N CYS A 30 0.13 -2.19 -5.05
CA CYS A 30 -0.73 -2.89 -5.99
C CYS A 30 -1.11 -1.96 -7.15
N ASP A 31 -1.61 -2.50 -8.26
CA ASP A 31 -2.33 -1.75 -9.31
C ASP A 31 -3.58 -2.53 -9.72
N ALA A 32 -4.57 -1.87 -10.34
CA ALA A 32 -5.83 -2.47 -10.76
C ALA A 32 -6.57 -3.26 -9.64
N LEU A 33 -6.74 -2.65 -8.46
CA LEU A 33 -7.40 -3.31 -7.31
C LEU A 33 -8.81 -3.83 -7.60
N GLY A 34 -9.53 -3.20 -8.51
CA GLY A 34 -10.87 -3.62 -8.92
C GLY A 34 -10.95 -5.04 -9.49
N ILE A 35 -9.81 -5.62 -9.88
CA ILE A 35 -9.72 -7.01 -10.35
C ILE A 35 -8.89 -7.92 -9.42
N GLY A 36 -8.61 -7.48 -8.19
CA GLY A 36 -7.86 -8.23 -7.19
C GLY A 36 -6.38 -7.89 -7.06
N GLY A 37 -5.90 -6.90 -7.80
CA GLY A 37 -4.52 -6.42 -7.71
C GLY A 37 -3.57 -7.07 -8.73
N THR A 38 -2.63 -6.26 -9.21
CA THR A 38 -1.58 -6.64 -10.17
C THR A 38 -0.27 -5.98 -9.78
N THR A 39 0.84 -6.40 -10.42
CA THR A 39 2.15 -5.78 -10.20
C THR A 39 2.10 -4.31 -10.62
N PRO A 40 2.42 -3.37 -9.71
CA PRO A 40 2.37 -1.95 -10.02
C PRO A 40 3.46 -1.51 -11.00
N SER A 41 3.26 -0.34 -11.61
CA SER A 41 4.31 0.28 -12.43
C SER A 41 5.57 0.58 -11.60
N ALA A 42 6.74 0.49 -12.24
CA ALA A 42 8.00 0.86 -11.60
C ALA A 42 8.03 2.32 -11.11
N GLY A 43 7.31 3.22 -11.80
CA GLY A 43 7.17 4.61 -11.38
C GLY A 43 6.41 4.75 -10.06
N PHE A 44 5.34 3.98 -9.87
CA PHE A 44 4.60 3.97 -8.61
C PHE A 44 5.47 3.40 -7.47
N MET A 45 6.11 2.25 -7.69
CA MET A 45 7.03 1.66 -6.69
C MET A 45 8.13 2.64 -6.27
N LYS A 46 8.77 3.31 -7.24
CA LYS A 46 9.81 4.30 -6.96
C LYS A 46 9.29 5.53 -6.20
N SER A 47 8.04 5.93 -6.46
CA SER A 47 7.44 7.10 -5.83
C SER A 47 6.95 6.81 -4.41
N ALA A 48 6.66 5.54 -4.11
CA ALA A 48 6.23 5.06 -2.79
C ALA A 48 7.40 4.52 -1.93
N SER A 49 8.64 4.63 -2.42
CA SER A 49 9.87 4.20 -1.74
C SER A 49 10.30 5.16 -0.62
#